data_AF-A0A660M499-F1
#
_entry.id   AF-A0A660M499-F1
#
_cell.length_a   1.000
_cell.length_b   1.000
_cell.length_c   1.000
_cell.angle_alpha   90.00
_cell.angle_beta   90.00
_cell.angle_gamma   90.00
#
_symmetry.space_group_name_H-M   'P 1'
#
loop_
_entity.id
_entity.type
_entity.pdbx_description
1 polymer ?
#
loop_
_entity_poly.entity_id
_entity_poly.type
_entity_poly.pdbx_seq_one_letter_code
_entity_poly.pdbx_strand_id
1 'polypeptide(L)'
;MELLYKLGVRYIATDTWGCTFGLSAKPEMNYLGRFQRITDQEAVAISLERFKELIPANNIFGMVDLKRYLHKVDWSKVPIDTPVLASVDGEEWFRRHFAGVRDGKIKVFFQGLSSWTAGDDPTNVFTYEFLKLANEEDIDEA
;
A
#
# COMPACT_ATOMS: atom_id res chain seq x y z
N MET A 1 0.11 -13.13 -2.25
CA MET A 1 0.94 -12.00 -1.78
C MET A 1 1.33 -12.09 -0.31
N GLU A 2 0.41 -12.43 0.61
CA GLU A 2 0.70 -12.43 2.05
C GLU A 2 1.81 -13.42 2.47
N LEU A 3 1.88 -14.60 1.85
CA LEU A 3 2.94 -15.58 2.09
C LEU A 3 4.34 -15.03 1.75
N LEU A 4 4.49 -14.38 0.59
CA LEU A 4 5.76 -13.77 0.18
C LEU A 4 6.19 -12.70 1.20
N TYR A 5 5.25 -11.92 1.72
CA TYR A 5 5.53 -10.93 2.74
C TYR A 5 5.96 -11.55 4.07
N LYS A 6 5.33 -12.67 4.49
CA LYS A 6 5.75 -13.45 5.67
C LYS A 6 7.15 -14.03 5.49
N LEU A 7 7.56 -14.34 4.26
CA LEU A 7 8.92 -14.77 3.91
C LEU A 7 9.93 -13.62 3.80
N GLY A 8 9.54 -12.37 4.11
CA GLY A 8 10.45 -11.22 4.11
C GLY A 8 10.50 -10.44 2.79
N VAL A 9 9.78 -10.89 1.75
CA VAL A 9 9.72 -10.17 0.47
C VAL A 9 8.91 -8.87 0.63
N ARG A 10 9.37 -7.79 0.02
CA ARG A 10 8.74 -6.47 0.01
C ARG A 10 8.49 -5.95 -1.41
N TYR A 11 9.37 -6.30 -2.34
CA TYR A 11 9.25 -5.92 -3.75
C TYR A 11 9.33 -7.17 -4.62
N ILE A 12 8.61 -7.17 -5.73
CA ILE A 12 8.81 -8.13 -6.81
C ILE A 12 9.31 -7.34 -8.01
N ALA A 13 10.40 -7.76 -8.65
CA ALA A 13 10.94 -7.10 -9.83
C ALA A 13 11.20 -8.13 -10.94
N THR A 14 11.13 -7.66 -12.19
CA THR A 14 11.46 -8.42 -13.38
C THR A 14 12.65 -7.77 -14.07
N ASP A 15 13.69 -8.55 -14.35
CA ASP A 15 14.88 -8.07 -15.04
C ASP A 15 14.68 -7.95 -16.56
N THR A 16 15.74 -7.51 -17.24
CA THR A 16 15.77 -7.36 -18.69
C THR A 16 15.64 -8.66 -19.47
N TRP A 17 15.82 -9.81 -18.83
CA TRP A 17 15.69 -11.14 -19.42
C TRP A 17 14.33 -11.79 -19.10
N GLY A 18 13.44 -11.07 -18.42
CA GLY A 18 12.12 -11.59 -18.05
C GLY A 18 12.12 -12.48 -16.80
N CYS A 19 13.23 -12.53 -16.05
CA CYS A 19 13.27 -13.27 -14.80
C CYS A 19 12.67 -12.43 -13.66
N THR A 20 11.71 -13.01 -12.93
CA THR A 20 11.05 -12.38 -11.78
C THR A 20 11.63 -12.84 -10.46
N PHE A 21 11.85 -11.92 -9.53
CA PHE A 21 12.43 -12.19 -8.23
C PHE A 21 11.83 -11.28 -7.15
N GLY A 22 11.79 -11.79 -5.93
CA GLY A 22 11.37 -11.09 -4.73
C GLY A 22 12.57 -10.52 -3.98
N LEU A 23 12.44 -9.30 -3.48
CA LEU A 23 13.47 -8.57 -2.75
C LEU A 23 12.93 -8.06 -1.42
N SER A 24 13.77 -8.03 -0.39
CA SER A 24 13.49 -7.39 0.90
C SER A 24 13.64 -5.86 0.85
N ALA A 25 14.58 -5.36 0.03
CA ALA A 25 14.88 -3.95 -0.16
C ALA A 25 14.39 -3.44 -1.53
N LYS A 26 14.20 -2.11 -1.64
CA LYS A 26 13.76 -1.49 -2.89
C LYS A 26 14.90 -1.58 -3.92
N PRO A 27 14.67 -2.20 -5.09
CA PRO A 27 15.71 -2.28 -6.11
C PRO A 27 15.96 -0.91 -6.75
N GLU A 28 17.22 -0.64 -7.08
CA GLU A 28 17.60 0.50 -7.91
C GLU A 28 17.37 0.19 -9.38
N MET A 29 16.88 1.20 -10.10
CA MET A 29 16.68 1.14 -11.54
C MET A 29 17.89 1.74 -12.22
N ASN A 30 18.42 1.09 -13.25
CA ASN A 30 19.54 1.65 -14.01
C ASN A 30 19.10 2.84 -14.87
N TYR A 31 20.08 3.54 -15.46
CA TYR A 31 19.84 4.71 -16.31
C TYR A 31 18.97 4.43 -17.56
N LEU A 32 18.72 3.16 -17.90
CA LEU A 32 17.84 2.73 -18.99
C LEU A 32 16.41 2.42 -18.52
N GLY A 33 16.09 2.68 -17.25
CA GLY A 33 14.79 2.39 -16.69
C GLY A 33 14.54 0.90 -16.47
N ARG A 34 15.59 0.09 -16.27
CA ARG A 34 15.48 -1.37 -16.13
C ARG A 34 16.07 -1.87 -14.81
N PHE A 35 15.49 -2.94 -14.26
CA PHE A 35 16.05 -3.65 -13.12
C PHE A 35 17.10 -4.64 -13.58
N GLN A 36 18.24 -4.65 -12.89
CA GLN A 36 19.23 -5.72 -13.01
C GLN A 36 18.92 -6.82 -12.00
N ARG A 37 19.27 -8.05 -12.35
CA ARG A 37 19.10 -9.19 -11.47
C ARG A 37 20.06 -9.08 -10.29
N ILE A 38 19.50 -9.04 -9.09
CA ILE A 38 20.22 -9.11 -7.82
C ILE A 38 20.37 -10.60 -7.50
N THR A 39 21.60 -11.08 -7.38
CA THR A 39 21.93 -12.53 -7.20
C THR A 39 22.41 -12.88 -5.80
N ASP A 40 22.46 -11.88 -4.94
CA ASP A 40 22.88 -11.90 -3.55
C ASP A 40 21.81 -12.55 -2.65
N GLN A 41 22.20 -12.88 -1.42
CA GLN A 41 21.39 -13.66 -0.48
C GLN A 41 20.03 -13.03 -0.10
N GLU A 42 19.82 -11.76 -0.45
CA GLU A 42 18.57 -11.03 -0.18
C GLU A 42 17.48 -11.26 -1.25
N ALA A 43 17.82 -11.89 -2.38
CA ALA A 43 16.89 -12.16 -3.47
C ALA A 43 16.30 -13.57 -3.40
N VAL A 44 14.97 -13.66 -3.39
CA VAL A 44 14.23 -14.92 -3.51
C VAL A 44 13.73 -15.06 -4.94
N ALA A 45 14.20 -16.07 -5.68
CA ALA A 45 13.68 -16.33 -7.02
C ALA A 45 12.19 -16.73 -6.95
N ILE A 46 11.35 -16.13 -7.78
CA ILE A 46 9.91 -16.41 -7.82
C ILE A 46 9.52 -16.88 -9.22
N SER A 47 8.82 -18.01 -9.31
CA SER A 47 8.35 -18.54 -10.59
C SER A 47 7.19 -17.69 -11.14
N LEU A 48 7.37 -17.07 -12.31
CA LEU A 48 6.32 -16.28 -12.97
C LEU A 48 5.04 -17.10 -13.19
N GLU A 49 5.15 -18.35 -13.65
CA GLU A 49 3.99 -19.21 -13.95
C GLU A 49 3.07 -19.44 -12.75
N ARG A 50 3.62 -19.53 -11.54
CA ARG A 50 2.84 -19.74 -10.31
C ARG A 50 2.25 -18.46 -9.73
N PHE A 51 2.78 -17.30 -10.11
CA PHE A 51 2.44 -16.01 -9.51
C PHE A 51 1.88 -15.00 -10.51
N LYS A 52 1.67 -15.38 -11.77
CA LYS A 52 1.13 -14.51 -12.83
C LYS A 52 -0.19 -13.85 -12.47
N GLU A 53 -1.05 -14.55 -11.73
CA GLU A 53 -2.34 -14.04 -11.25
C GLU A 53 -2.19 -13.05 -10.08
N LEU A 54 -1.05 -13.07 -9.40
CA LEU A 54 -0.71 -12.20 -8.28
C LEU A 54 0.08 -10.97 -8.71
N ILE A 55 0.55 -10.92 -9.96
CA ILE A 55 1.17 -9.74 -10.56
C ILE A 55 0.04 -8.96 -11.24
N PRO A 56 -0.41 -7.86 -10.64
CA PRO A 56 -1.50 -7.09 -11.21
C PRO A 56 -1.04 -6.42 -12.50
N ALA A 57 -1.97 -6.29 -13.46
CA ALA A 57 -1.68 -5.88 -14.83
C ALA A 57 -1.03 -4.49 -14.94
N ASN A 58 -1.21 -3.64 -13.91
CA ASN A 58 -0.59 -2.33 -13.77
C ASN A 58 0.86 -2.40 -13.25
N ASN A 59 1.65 -3.32 -13.80
CA ASN A 59 3.08 -3.40 -13.58
C ASN A 59 3.80 -2.28 -14.36
N ILE A 60 3.67 -1.03 -13.90
CA ILE A 60 4.04 0.17 -14.68
C ILE A 60 5.54 0.18 -15.06
N PHE A 61 6.41 -0.57 -14.36
CA PHE A 61 7.86 -0.58 -14.65
C PHE A 61 8.55 -1.94 -14.45
N GLY A 62 7.82 -3.06 -14.43
CA GLY A 62 8.44 -4.35 -14.09
C GLY A 62 8.67 -4.56 -12.59
N MET A 63 8.09 -3.73 -11.70
CA MET A 63 8.16 -3.91 -10.24
C MET A 63 6.79 -3.74 -9.57
N VAL A 64 6.52 -4.61 -8.59
CA VAL A 64 5.34 -4.60 -7.72
C VAL A 64 5.79 -4.33 -6.27
N ASP A 65 5.32 -3.24 -5.66
CA ASP A 65 5.52 -2.96 -4.23
C ASP A 65 4.43 -3.68 -3.40
N LEU A 66 4.81 -4.75 -2.71
CA LEU A 66 3.89 -5.58 -1.93
C LEU A 66 3.22 -4.82 -0.79
N LYS A 67 3.82 -3.74 -0.28
CA LYS A 67 3.20 -2.95 0.80
C LYS A 67 1.91 -2.29 0.33
N ARG A 68 1.86 -1.86 -0.95
CA ARG A 68 0.66 -1.26 -1.55
C ARG A 68 -0.49 -2.25 -1.65
N TYR A 69 -0.20 -3.52 -1.96
CA TYR A 69 -1.21 -4.58 -2.10
C TYR A 69 -1.64 -5.22 -0.78
N LEU A 70 -0.78 -5.18 0.23
CA LEU A 70 -1.08 -5.76 1.54
C LEU A 70 -1.63 -4.73 2.53
N HIS A 71 -1.83 -3.48 2.11
CA HIS A 71 -2.32 -2.39 2.94
C HIS A 71 -1.55 -2.22 4.26
N LYS A 72 -0.27 -2.62 4.30
CA LYS A 72 0.58 -2.54 5.50
C LYS A 72 1.22 -1.15 5.61
N VAL A 73 0.38 -0.19 5.93
CA VAL A 73 0.79 1.16 6.34
C VAL A 73 1.09 1.13 7.85
N ASP A 74 2.21 1.71 8.27
CA ASP A 74 2.49 1.94 9.69
C ASP A 74 1.68 3.15 10.16
N TRP A 75 0.41 2.91 10.49
CA TRP A 75 -0.56 3.94 10.87
C TRP A 75 -0.16 4.74 12.11
N SER A 76 0.76 4.23 12.93
CA SER A 76 1.28 4.97 14.10
C SER A 76 2.11 6.20 13.72
N LYS A 77 2.62 6.24 12.47
CA LYS A 77 3.46 7.32 11.95
C LYS A 77 2.74 8.22 10.95
N VAL A 78 1.50 7.90 10.61
CA VAL A 78 0.72 8.70 9.66
C VAL A 78 0.25 9.97 10.38
N PRO A 79 0.49 11.17 9.83
CA PRO A 79 -0.01 12.41 10.43
C PRO A 79 -1.53 12.45 10.47
N ILE A 80 -2.10 13.01 11.54
CA ILE A 80 -3.53 13.34 11.59
C ILE A 80 -3.88 14.22 10.37
N ASP A 81 -5.10 14.09 9.89
CA ASP A 81 -5.63 14.73 8.68
C ASP A 81 -5.03 14.25 7.35
N THR A 82 -4.24 13.18 7.36
CA THR A 82 -3.82 12.54 6.10
C THR A 82 -5.05 12.02 5.34
N PRO A 83 -5.23 12.37 4.05
CA PRO A 83 -6.31 11.83 3.22
C PRO A 83 -6.23 10.31 3.09
N VAL A 84 -7.37 9.66 3.31
CA VAL A 84 -7.52 8.20 3.25
C VAL A 84 -8.80 7.82 2.52
N LEU A 85 -8.78 6.64 1.93
CA LEU A 85 -9.98 5.96 1.43
C LEU A 85 -10.37 4.88 2.43
N ALA A 86 -11.62 4.94 2.88
CA ALA A 86 -12.19 4.02 3.87
C ALA A 86 -13.36 3.26 3.27
N SER A 87 -13.49 1.97 3.58
CA SER A 87 -14.58 1.12 3.08
C SER A 87 -15.03 0.13 4.15
N VAL A 88 -16.33 -0.21 4.11
CA VAL A 88 -16.93 -1.22 4.99
C VAL A 88 -16.88 -2.60 4.35
N ASP A 89 -17.05 -2.68 3.03
CA ASP A 89 -17.17 -3.93 2.26
C ASP A 89 -16.01 -4.17 1.29
N GLY A 90 -15.16 -3.17 1.06
CA GLY A 90 -14.08 -3.18 0.07
C GLY A 90 -14.52 -2.79 -1.34
N GLU A 91 -15.82 -2.54 -1.55
CA GLU A 91 -16.42 -2.17 -2.84
C GLU A 91 -16.68 -0.67 -2.93
N GLU A 92 -17.37 -0.10 -1.93
CA GLU A 92 -17.64 1.34 -1.87
C GLU A 92 -16.57 2.05 -1.04
N TRP A 93 -15.90 3.03 -1.63
CA TRP A 93 -14.80 3.76 -1.00
C TRP A 93 -15.19 5.20 -0.73
N PHE A 94 -15.00 5.61 0.53
CA PHE A 94 -15.30 6.96 0.96
C PHE A 94 -14.03 7.76 1.25
N ARG A 95 -14.00 9.00 0.77
CA ARG A 95 -12.93 9.96 1.10
C ARG A 95 -13.07 10.46 2.52
N ARG A 96 -12.03 10.28 3.32
CA ARG A 96 -11.99 10.60 4.76
C ARG A 96 -10.61 11.16 5.12
N HIS A 97 -10.50 11.66 6.35
CA HIS A 97 -9.23 12.08 6.94
C HIS A 97 -8.86 11.17 8.10
N PHE A 98 -7.57 10.85 8.22
CA PHE A 98 -7.04 10.03 9.31
C PHE A 98 -7.12 10.76 10.66
N ALA A 99 -7.64 10.08 11.69
CA ALA A 99 -7.84 10.66 13.03
C ALA A 99 -6.89 10.06 14.10
N GLY A 100 -5.93 9.24 13.70
CA GLY A 100 -4.95 8.61 14.60
C GLY A 100 -5.21 7.13 14.88
N VAL A 101 -4.32 6.51 15.67
CA VAL A 101 -4.50 5.16 16.20
C VAL A 101 -4.86 5.26 17.68
N ARG A 102 -5.98 4.66 18.08
CA ARG A 102 -6.42 4.59 19.49
C ARG A 102 -6.82 3.15 19.81
N ASP A 103 -6.31 2.60 20.92
CA ASP A 103 -6.55 1.21 21.34
C ASP A 103 -6.19 0.17 20.26
N GLY A 104 -5.11 0.42 19.51
CA GLY A 104 -4.68 -0.43 18.40
C GLY A 104 -5.60 -0.39 17.17
N LYS A 105 -6.65 0.43 17.18
CA LYS A 105 -7.58 0.61 16.07
C LYS A 105 -7.29 1.92 15.34
N ILE A 106 -7.31 1.84 14.02
CA ILE A 106 -7.14 2.97 13.12
C ILE A 106 -8.45 3.76 13.11
N LYS A 107 -8.38 5.05 13.39
CA LYS A 107 -9.52 5.95 13.49
C LYS A 107 -9.53 6.93 12.32
N VAL A 108 -10.71 7.25 11.82
CA VAL A 108 -10.92 8.24 10.76
C VAL A 108 -12.07 9.17 11.10
N PHE A 109 -11.98 10.40 10.62
CA PHE A 109 -13.04 11.39 10.79
C PHE A 109 -14.24 11.08 9.90
N PHE A 110 -15.45 11.26 10.44
CA PHE A 110 -16.71 11.04 9.72
C PHE A 110 -16.97 12.14 8.68
N GLN A 111 -17.71 11.82 7.60
CA GLN A 111 -18.25 12.80 6.64
C GLN A 111 -17.30 13.94 6.19
N GLY A 112 -16.06 13.62 5.82
CA GLY A 112 -15.11 14.64 5.32
C GLY A 112 -14.63 15.64 6.37
N LEU A 113 -14.97 15.43 7.65
CA LEU A 113 -14.42 16.21 8.76
C LEU A 113 -12.90 16.01 8.85
N SER A 114 -12.26 16.91 9.58
CA SER A 114 -10.83 16.88 9.93
C SER A 114 -10.66 17.22 11.40
N SER A 115 -9.42 17.23 11.89
CA SER A 115 -9.11 17.66 13.26
C SER A 115 -9.60 19.07 13.58
N TRP A 116 -9.75 19.92 12.54
CA TRP A 116 -10.23 21.29 12.69
C TRP A 116 -11.76 21.39 12.83
N THR A 117 -12.52 20.51 12.16
CA THR A 117 -13.99 20.60 12.07
C THR A 117 -14.72 19.59 12.93
N ALA A 118 -14.07 18.49 13.31
CA ALA A 118 -14.68 17.43 14.12
C ALA A 118 -14.93 17.83 15.58
N GLY A 119 -14.18 18.79 16.13
CA GLY A 119 -14.21 19.11 17.55
C GLY A 119 -13.91 17.88 18.43
N ASP A 120 -14.37 17.92 19.68
CA ASP A 120 -14.12 16.85 20.67
C ASP A 120 -15.22 15.77 20.73
N ASP A 121 -16.17 15.78 19.78
CA ASP A 121 -17.28 14.84 19.78
C ASP A 121 -16.82 13.43 19.34
N PRO A 122 -16.96 12.40 20.20
CA PRO A 122 -16.55 11.04 19.86
C PRO A 122 -17.36 10.43 18.71
N THR A 123 -18.54 10.95 18.40
CA THR A 123 -19.37 10.52 17.26
C THR A 123 -18.81 10.95 15.91
N ASN A 124 -17.81 11.84 15.88
CA ASN A 124 -17.15 12.28 14.66
C ASN A 124 -15.97 11.39 14.24
N VAL A 125 -15.69 10.30 14.98
CA VAL A 125 -14.55 9.43 14.74
C VAL A 125 -14.97 7.96 14.68
N PHE A 126 -14.70 7.29 13.56
CA PHE A 126 -15.08 5.90 13.32
C PHE A 126 -13.89 5.00 12.96
N THR A 127 -14.15 3.69 12.98
CA THR A 127 -13.25 2.65 12.46
C THR A 127 -13.89 2.03 11.23
N TYR A 128 -13.10 1.72 10.21
CA TYR A 128 -13.54 1.00 9.01
C TYR A 128 -12.80 -0.33 8.89
N GLU A 129 -13.39 -1.29 8.19
CA GLU A 129 -12.81 -2.61 7.97
C GLU A 129 -11.65 -2.55 6.97
N PHE A 130 -11.79 -1.71 5.94
CA PHE A 130 -10.76 -1.49 4.92
C PHE A 130 -10.31 -0.04 4.92
N LEU A 131 -8.98 0.17 4.87
CA LEU A 131 -8.38 1.49 4.81
C LEU A 131 -7.12 1.50 3.95
N LYS A 132 -6.96 2.53 3.11
CA LYS A 132 -5.74 2.81 2.35
C LYS A 132 -5.48 4.32 2.28
N LEU A 133 -4.23 4.71 2.09
CA LEU A 133 -3.88 6.11 1.80
C LEU A 133 -4.48 6.52 0.45
N ALA A 134 -5.00 7.74 0.36
CA ALA A 134 -5.43 8.32 -0.91
C ALA A 134 -4.19 8.80 -1.70
N ASN A 135 -4.22 8.65 -3.03
CA ASN A 135 -3.22 9.20 -3.94
C ASN A 135 -3.69 10.54 -4.51
N GLU A 136 -2.83 11.25 -5.26
CA GLU A 136 -3.16 12.56 -5.86
C GLU A 136 -4.42 12.51 -6.74
N GLU A 137 -4.58 11.47 -7.56
CA GLU A 137 -5.77 11.27 -8.41
C GLU A 137 -7.06 11.13 -7.58
N ASP A 138 -7.00 10.51 -6.39
CA ASP A 138 -8.17 10.34 -5.51
C ASP A 138 -8.59 11.67 -4.85
N ILE A 139 -7.68 12.64 -4.79
CA ILE A 139 -7.87 13.94 -4.12
C ILE A 139 -8.43 14.98 -5.09
N ASP A 140 -7.98 14.97 -6.34
CA ASP A 140 -8.34 15.98 -7.36
C ASP A 140 -9.76 15.80 -7.96
N GLU A 141 -10.38 14.64 -7.77
CA GLU A 141 -11.76 14.37 -8.20
C GLU A 141 -12.84 14.88 -7.20
N ALA A 142 -12.52 15.88 -6.35
CA ALA A 142 -13.38 16.40 -5.28
C ALA A 142 -14.30 17.56 -5.70
#